data_AF-A0A939YUE8-F1
#
_entry.id   AF-A0A939YUE8-F1
#
_cell.length_a   1.000
_cell.length_b   1.000
_cell.length_c   1.000
_cell.angle_alpha   90.00
_cell.angle_beta   90.00
_cell.angle_gamma   90.00
#
_symmetry.space_group_name_H-M   'P 1'
#
loop_
_entity.id
_entity.type
_entity.pdbx_description
1 polymer ?
#
loop_
_entity_poly.entity_id
_entity_poly.type
_entity_poly.pdbx_seq_one_letter_code
_entity_poly.pdbx_strand_id
1 'polypeptide(L)'
;MKRWFACLTMLIVLLGATVPAWADGPEMPGAFPVPFDLPICFSNFNMISVPQMKRTHQEYTTGDMIADSYVYEAKKAGIEDIDVAIVALGSIRRSVKWGPLTVADAIEICYADDTEEGREGYPLVCVYLTGSELKYLTELDASLGPKYPELKLSYSGLNMRFNTKRIPLDRVTSVGLSRSNGMIELLENGMLYKMCCNLYAVQQLDRLNALTKGFMTITPRDANGDPLDSFEDCILRAEDGTEIKEWMALADYWMSFRIGSSGLPEIPPLYSEPQSRKVKYEEGGISRIDNPGRVTLAAIGVAVLALILLIAVVDLIRSSVARRAYRKAAARKEKA
;
A
#
# COMPACT_ATOMS: atom_id res chain seq x y z
N MET A 1 35.45 23.85 -25.95
CA MET A 1 34.33 23.03 -25.45
C MET A 1 34.19 22.96 -23.92
N LYS A 2 34.77 23.90 -23.15
CA LYS A 2 34.61 23.98 -21.67
C LYS A 2 33.97 25.29 -21.18
N ARG A 3 33.35 26.08 -22.06
CA ARG A 3 32.70 27.36 -21.72
C ARG A 3 31.20 27.42 -22.09
N TRP A 4 30.62 26.30 -22.54
CA TRP A 4 29.20 26.20 -22.90
C TRP A 4 28.34 25.52 -21.81
N PHE A 5 28.95 24.80 -20.85
CA PHE A 5 28.21 24.14 -19.77
C PHE A 5 27.83 25.06 -18.60
N ALA A 6 28.52 26.19 -18.42
CA ALA A 6 28.19 27.16 -17.38
C ALA A 6 26.99 28.06 -17.72
N CYS A 7 26.56 28.10 -18.99
CA CYS A 7 25.43 28.93 -19.42
C CYS A 7 24.08 28.20 -19.29
N LEU A 8 24.06 26.87 -19.24
CA LEU A 8 22.81 26.10 -19.16
C LEU A 8 22.26 26.03 -17.73
N THR A 9 23.13 26.09 -16.72
CA THR A 9 22.74 26.16 -15.30
C THR A 9 22.16 27.52 -14.93
N MET A 10 22.58 28.59 -15.62
CA MET A 10 22.07 29.95 -15.40
C MET A 10 20.73 30.21 -16.12
N LEU A 11 20.38 29.42 -17.14
CA LEU A 11 19.13 29.58 -17.89
C LEU A 11 17.91 28.98 -17.17
N ILE A 12 18.12 28.04 -16.23
CA ILE A 12 17.06 27.44 -15.41
C ILE A 12 16.61 28.42 -14.30
N VAL A 13 17.48 29.35 -13.89
CA VAL A 13 17.15 30.42 -12.93
C VAL A 13 16.40 31.58 -13.60
N LEU A 14 16.50 31.74 -14.93
CA LEU A 14 15.94 32.88 -15.68
C LEU A 14 14.58 32.59 -16.36
N LEU A 15 14.16 31.33 -16.44
CA LEU A 15 12.83 30.94 -16.92
C LEU A 15 11.97 30.57 -15.73
N GLY A 16 11.37 31.59 -15.12
CA GLY A 16 10.61 31.52 -13.86
C GLY A 16 9.66 30.33 -13.78
N ALA A 17 10.14 29.25 -13.16
CA ALA A 17 9.28 28.40 -12.38
C ALA A 17 8.79 29.28 -11.23
N THR A 18 7.50 29.62 -11.26
CA THR A 18 6.86 30.32 -10.15
C THR A 18 7.05 29.48 -8.90
N VAL A 19 7.87 30.00 -7.99
CA VAL A 19 7.94 29.53 -6.60
C VAL A 19 6.49 29.52 -6.10
N PRO A 20 5.94 28.39 -5.64
CA PRO A 20 4.64 28.42 -5.02
C PRO A 20 4.73 29.33 -3.79
N ALA A 21 3.71 30.17 -3.58
CA ALA A 21 3.75 31.31 -2.65
C ALA A 21 4.10 30.98 -1.18
N TRP A 22 4.21 29.71 -0.81
CA TRP A 22 4.63 29.23 0.51
C TRP A 22 6.15 29.17 0.68
N ALA A 23 6.96 29.12 -0.38
CA ALA A 23 8.43 29.04 -0.27
C ALA A 23 9.10 30.36 0.14
N ASP A 24 8.38 31.49 0.08
CA ASP A 24 8.82 32.81 0.55
C ASP A 24 8.25 33.17 1.94
N GLY A 25 7.68 32.20 2.68
CA GLY A 25 7.07 32.41 4.00
C GLY A 25 8.10 32.71 5.10
N PRO A 26 7.75 33.48 6.15
CA PRO A 26 8.64 33.76 7.26
C PRO A 26 8.99 32.47 8.01
N GLU A 27 10.24 32.38 8.47
CA GLU A 27 10.82 31.23 9.18
C GLU A 27 9.81 30.55 10.12
N MET A 28 9.43 29.31 9.77
CA MET A 28 8.56 28.49 10.59
C MET A 28 9.30 28.09 11.89
N PRO A 29 8.69 28.26 13.08
CA PRO A 29 9.25 27.71 14.30
C PRO A 29 9.30 26.18 14.21
N GLY A 30 10.50 25.59 14.30
CA GLY A 30 10.74 24.16 14.04
C GLY A 30 11.32 23.85 12.64
N ALA A 31 11.93 24.84 11.99
CA ALA A 31 12.50 24.75 10.65
C ALA A 31 13.32 23.47 10.43
N PHE A 32 12.98 22.73 9.38
CA PHE A 32 13.83 21.67 8.84
C PHE A 32 15.23 22.27 8.62
N PRO A 33 16.32 21.57 8.99
CA PRO A 33 17.63 22.19 9.22
C PRO A 33 18.33 22.73 7.95
N VAL A 34 17.69 22.64 6.78
CA VAL A 34 18.24 23.00 5.48
C VAL A 34 17.21 23.75 4.62
N PRO A 35 17.64 24.73 3.81
CA PRO A 35 16.76 25.41 2.84
C PRO A 35 16.09 24.44 1.86
N PHE A 36 14.86 24.76 1.46
CA PHE A 36 14.04 23.82 0.69
C PHE A 36 14.48 23.59 -0.74
N ASP A 37 15.22 24.53 -1.33
CA ASP A 37 15.73 24.51 -2.69
C ASP A 37 17.16 23.94 -2.79
N LEU A 38 17.83 23.71 -1.65
CA LEU A 38 19.17 23.17 -1.62
C LEU A 38 19.17 21.67 -1.97
N PRO A 39 20.05 21.19 -2.87
CA PRO A 39 20.25 19.76 -3.07
C PRO A 39 20.75 19.08 -1.79
N ILE A 40 19.99 18.11 -1.30
CA ILE A 40 20.30 17.32 -0.09
C ILE A 40 20.65 15.87 -0.43
N CYS A 41 20.32 15.42 -1.63
CA CYS A 41 20.57 14.06 -2.10
C CYS A 41 20.68 14.04 -3.63
N PHE A 42 21.21 12.96 -4.18
CA PHE A 42 21.31 12.72 -5.61
C PHE A 42 20.79 11.33 -5.95
N SER A 43 19.91 11.25 -6.96
CA SER A 43 19.48 9.98 -7.53
C SER A 43 20.26 9.64 -8.80
N ASN A 44 20.82 8.43 -8.84
CA ASN A 44 21.53 7.90 -10.01
C ASN A 44 20.61 7.22 -11.04
N PHE A 45 19.30 7.22 -10.83
CA PHE A 45 18.33 6.56 -11.72
C PHE A 45 16.94 7.21 -11.65
N ASN A 46 16.09 6.86 -12.60
CA ASN A 46 14.69 7.26 -12.60
C ASN A 46 13.83 6.13 -12.04
N MET A 47 13.03 6.42 -11.01
CA MET A 47 11.99 5.51 -10.58
C MET A 47 10.78 5.58 -11.53
N ILE A 48 9.98 4.52 -11.54
CA ILE A 48 8.75 4.43 -12.33
C ILE A 48 7.86 5.63 -12.00
N SER A 49 7.23 6.23 -13.01
CA SER A 49 6.38 7.40 -12.82
C SER A 49 5.03 7.05 -12.14
N VAL A 50 4.45 7.97 -11.36
CA VAL A 50 3.12 7.78 -10.75
C VAL A 50 2.06 7.39 -11.80
N PRO A 51 1.97 8.00 -13.00
CA PRO A 51 1.06 7.54 -14.04
C PRO A 51 1.28 6.08 -14.47
N GLN A 52 2.52 5.61 -14.52
CA GLN A 52 2.81 4.19 -14.78
C GLN A 52 2.42 3.31 -13.59
N MET A 53 2.73 3.71 -12.34
CA MET A 53 2.29 2.99 -11.14
C MET A 53 0.76 2.84 -11.10
N LYS A 54 0.01 3.87 -11.50
CA LYS A 54 -1.46 3.81 -11.60
C LYS A 54 -1.94 2.78 -12.62
N ARG A 55 -1.20 2.53 -13.70
CA ARG A 55 -1.57 1.60 -14.78
C ARG A 55 -1.07 0.16 -14.57
N THR A 56 0.06 -0.02 -13.90
CA THR A 56 0.63 -1.35 -13.62
C THR A 56 0.21 -1.84 -12.25
N HIS A 57 0.52 -3.09 -11.90
CA HIS A 57 0.37 -3.59 -10.52
C HIS A 57 1.55 -4.48 -10.21
N GLN A 58 2.50 -3.91 -9.45
CA GLN A 58 3.79 -4.49 -9.10
C GLN A 58 4.33 -3.77 -7.86
N GLU A 59 5.51 -4.17 -7.40
CA GLU A 59 6.29 -3.44 -6.40
C GLU A 59 6.79 -2.10 -6.96
N TYR A 60 6.78 -1.07 -6.12
CA TYR A 60 7.13 0.31 -6.51
C TYR A 60 8.21 0.84 -5.59
N THR A 61 9.43 0.95 -6.12
CA THR A 61 10.60 1.35 -5.33
C THR A 61 10.47 2.74 -4.71
N THR A 62 9.75 3.68 -5.34
CA THR A 62 9.42 4.98 -4.73
C THR A 62 8.63 4.79 -3.43
N GLY A 63 7.57 3.97 -3.45
CA GLY A 63 6.75 3.73 -2.28
C GLY A 63 7.49 2.93 -1.23
N ASP A 64 8.34 1.98 -1.63
CA ASP A 64 9.13 1.16 -0.70
C ASP A 64 10.18 2.01 0.01
N MET A 65 10.79 2.98 -0.69
CA MET A 65 11.72 3.94 -0.08
C MET A 65 11.03 4.88 0.91
N ILE A 66 9.81 5.34 0.60
CA ILE A 66 9.01 6.14 1.55
C ILE A 66 8.63 5.28 2.77
N ALA A 67 8.26 4.00 2.57
CA ALA A 67 7.97 3.11 3.69
C ALA A 67 9.22 2.87 4.57
N ASP A 68 10.40 2.72 3.95
CA ASP A 68 11.66 2.60 4.69
C ASP A 68 12.00 3.87 5.47
N SER A 69 11.67 5.05 4.94
CA SER A 69 11.90 6.32 5.64
C SER A 69 11.05 6.42 6.91
N TYR A 70 9.84 5.85 6.92
CA TYR A 70 9.00 5.81 8.12
C TYR A 70 9.63 4.95 9.22
N VAL A 71 10.18 3.79 8.84
CA VAL A 71 10.87 2.89 9.78
C VAL A 71 12.16 3.56 10.30
N TYR A 72 12.88 4.26 9.42
CA TYR A 72 14.08 5.00 9.79
C TYR A 72 13.78 6.10 10.82
N GLU A 73 12.79 6.95 10.58
CA GLU A 73 12.42 8.02 11.52
C GLU A 73 11.91 7.49 12.83
N ALA A 74 11.08 6.44 12.79
CA ALA A 74 10.53 5.92 14.02
C ALA A 74 11.57 5.26 14.91
N LYS A 75 12.59 4.60 14.32
CA LYS A 75 13.78 4.15 15.06
C LYS A 75 14.57 5.31 15.66
N LYS A 76 14.76 6.39 14.89
CA LYS A 76 15.42 7.61 15.37
C LYS A 76 14.67 8.26 16.53
N ALA A 77 13.34 8.17 16.53
CA ALA A 77 12.46 8.61 17.62
C ALA A 77 12.35 7.60 18.79
N GLY A 78 13.14 6.53 18.80
CA GLY A 78 13.19 5.55 19.89
C GLY A 78 12.19 4.39 19.82
N ILE A 79 11.45 4.26 18.70
CA ILE A 79 10.55 3.12 18.46
C ILE A 79 11.31 2.05 17.66
N GLU A 80 11.95 1.11 18.36
CA GLU A 80 12.80 0.09 17.73
C GLU A 80 12.03 -1.10 17.12
N ASP A 81 10.82 -1.37 17.60
CA ASP A 81 10.00 -2.56 17.35
C ASP A 81 8.86 -2.32 16.35
N ILE A 82 9.14 -1.66 15.22
CA ILE A 82 8.17 -1.55 14.12
C ILE A 82 8.24 -2.79 13.24
N ASP A 83 7.11 -3.48 13.11
CA ASP A 83 6.98 -4.68 12.29
C ASP A 83 6.81 -4.32 10.81
N VAL A 84 6.02 -3.29 10.52
CA VAL A 84 5.65 -2.93 9.14
C VAL A 84 5.46 -1.42 8.99
N ALA A 85 5.88 -0.88 7.85
CA ALA A 85 5.41 0.42 7.39
C ALA A 85 4.64 0.29 6.07
N ILE A 86 3.55 1.04 5.94
CA ILE A 86 2.65 0.97 4.77
C ILE A 86 2.49 2.36 4.15
N VAL A 87 2.65 2.41 2.83
CA VAL A 87 2.44 3.62 2.01
C VAL A 87 1.42 3.31 0.93
N ALA A 88 0.33 4.07 0.87
CA ALA A 88 -0.64 3.93 -0.22
C ALA A 88 -0.18 4.72 -1.45
N LEU A 89 -0.32 4.16 -2.66
CA LEU A 89 -0.05 4.89 -3.90
C LEU A 89 -0.91 6.17 -3.99
N GLY A 90 -2.06 6.19 -3.33
CA GLY A 90 -2.92 7.37 -3.20
C GLY A 90 -2.26 8.56 -2.47
N SER A 91 -1.20 8.38 -1.69
CA SER A 91 -0.44 9.49 -1.07
C SER A 91 0.75 9.96 -1.92
N ILE A 92 1.24 9.14 -2.87
CA ILE A 92 2.41 9.48 -3.69
C ILE A 92 2.02 10.38 -4.86
N ARG A 93 2.53 11.61 -4.89
CA ARG A 93 2.21 12.64 -5.88
C ARG A 93 3.22 12.71 -7.02
N ARG A 94 4.51 12.53 -6.73
CA ARG A 94 5.61 12.49 -7.70
C ARG A 94 6.49 11.26 -7.51
N SER A 95 7.32 10.99 -8.49
CA SER A 95 8.31 9.91 -8.45
C SER A 95 9.70 10.50 -8.48
N VAL A 96 10.64 9.84 -7.80
CA VAL A 96 12.04 10.25 -7.81
C VAL A 96 12.62 10.14 -9.21
N LYS A 97 13.31 11.21 -9.61
CA LYS A 97 13.99 11.33 -10.91
C LYS A 97 15.49 11.33 -10.71
N TRP A 98 16.19 10.99 -11.79
CA TRP A 98 17.64 11.14 -11.86
C TRP A 98 18.00 12.61 -11.66
N GLY A 99 19.02 12.87 -10.86
CA GLY A 99 19.52 14.23 -10.59
C GLY A 99 19.52 14.62 -9.11
N PRO A 100 19.85 15.88 -8.82
CA PRO A 100 19.79 16.43 -7.46
C PRO A 100 18.35 16.44 -6.96
N LEU A 101 18.17 16.18 -5.67
CA LEU A 101 16.91 16.16 -4.95
C LEU A 101 16.97 17.14 -3.79
N THR A 102 15.90 17.88 -3.57
CA THR A 102 15.77 18.92 -2.53
C THR A 102 14.70 18.54 -1.50
N VAL A 103 14.55 19.36 -0.45
CA VAL A 103 13.41 19.19 0.48
C VAL A 103 12.09 19.47 -0.23
N ALA A 104 12.05 20.45 -1.14
CA ALA A 104 10.87 20.73 -1.95
C ALA A 104 10.45 19.49 -2.78
N ASP A 105 11.41 18.72 -3.33
CA ASP A 105 11.08 17.46 -3.99
C ASP A 105 10.45 16.44 -3.02
N ALA A 106 10.93 16.34 -1.78
CA ALA A 106 10.34 15.46 -0.78
C ALA A 106 8.90 15.88 -0.41
N ILE A 107 8.68 17.19 -0.24
CA ILE A 107 7.35 17.77 -0.03
C ILE A 107 6.45 17.44 -1.22
N GLU A 108 6.87 17.70 -2.45
CA GLU A 108 6.06 17.42 -3.64
C GLU A 108 5.77 15.94 -3.87
N ILE A 109 6.65 15.04 -3.41
CA ILE A 109 6.41 13.58 -3.49
C ILE A 109 5.33 13.16 -2.50
N CYS A 110 5.38 13.67 -1.27
CA CYS A 110 4.49 13.32 -0.16
C CYS A 110 3.35 14.33 0.06
N TYR A 111 3.13 15.25 -0.88
CA TYR A 111 2.27 16.42 -0.67
C TYR A 111 0.84 16.05 -0.32
N ALA A 112 0.36 16.65 0.76
CA ALA A 112 -1.02 16.64 1.22
C ALA A 112 -1.66 18.00 0.88
N ASP A 113 -2.80 17.99 0.19
CA ASP A 113 -3.58 19.21 0.00
C ASP A 113 -4.03 19.76 1.37
N ASP A 114 -3.86 21.06 1.59
CA ASP A 114 -4.38 21.90 2.68
C ASP A 114 -4.62 21.20 4.03
N THR A 115 -3.63 21.27 4.92
CA THR A 115 -3.90 21.14 6.36
C THR A 115 -4.37 22.49 6.88
N GLU A 116 -5.59 22.54 7.46
CA GLU A 116 -5.94 23.62 8.39
C GLU A 116 -4.79 23.73 9.41
N GLU A 117 -4.30 24.94 9.66
CA GLU A 117 -3.15 25.29 10.53
C GLU A 117 -1.76 25.40 9.89
N GLY A 118 -1.61 25.38 8.56
CA GLY A 118 -0.31 25.72 7.93
C GLY A 118 0.83 24.75 8.28
N ARG A 119 0.50 23.57 8.81
CA ARG A 119 1.43 22.45 9.08
C ARG A 119 1.47 21.54 7.88
N GLU A 120 2.29 21.86 6.90
CA GLU A 120 2.33 21.13 5.63
C GLU A 120 2.66 19.63 5.84
N GLY A 121 1.82 18.75 5.29
CA GLY A 121 2.02 17.29 5.29
C GLY A 121 1.36 16.53 6.45
N TYR A 122 1.05 15.25 6.20
CA TYR A 122 0.48 14.37 7.22
C TYR A 122 1.55 13.88 8.20
N PRO A 123 1.30 13.90 9.52
CA PRO A 123 2.19 13.27 10.48
C PRO A 123 2.19 11.74 10.30
N LEU A 124 3.31 11.12 10.67
CA LEU A 124 3.38 9.67 10.81
C LEU A 124 2.71 9.24 12.11
N VAL A 125 2.04 8.08 12.09
CA VAL A 125 1.41 7.46 13.25
C VAL A 125 1.83 6.00 13.36
N CYS A 126 1.96 5.52 14.59
CA CYS A 126 2.17 4.11 14.90
C CYS A 126 0.94 3.53 15.59
N VAL A 127 0.32 2.52 14.97
CA VAL A 127 -0.85 1.80 15.51
C VAL A 127 -0.63 0.30 15.41
N TYR A 128 -1.45 -0.49 16.10
CA TYR A 128 -1.38 -1.95 16.03
C TYR A 128 -2.53 -2.51 15.19
N LEU A 129 -2.20 -3.45 14.31
CA LEU A 129 -3.16 -4.26 13.57
C LEU A 129 -2.90 -5.73 13.83
N THR A 130 -3.95 -6.54 13.81
CA THR A 130 -3.81 -8.00 13.86
C THR A 130 -3.24 -8.53 12.55
N GLY A 131 -2.59 -9.69 12.59
CA GLY A 131 -2.11 -10.34 11.36
C GLY A 131 -3.23 -10.68 10.38
N SER A 132 -4.46 -10.87 10.85
CA SER A 132 -5.63 -11.06 9.98
C SER A 132 -6.02 -9.78 9.23
N GLU A 133 -5.90 -8.62 9.85
CA GLU A 133 -6.17 -7.31 9.26
C GLU A 133 -5.06 -6.89 8.28
N LEU A 134 -3.78 -7.18 8.60
CA LEU A 134 -2.68 -6.96 7.66
C LEU A 134 -2.84 -7.83 6.39
N LYS A 135 -3.16 -9.11 6.54
CA LYS A 135 -3.49 -9.98 5.40
C LYS A 135 -4.63 -9.40 4.58
N TYR A 136 -5.64 -8.87 5.26
CA TYR A 136 -6.76 -8.24 4.57
C TYR A 136 -6.37 -6.98 3.80
N LEU A 137 -5.53 -6.10 4.35
CA LEU A 137 -4.98 -4.95 3.60
C LEU A 137 -4.26 -5.39 2.32
N THR A 138 -3.43 -6.45 2.41
CA THR A 138 -2.76 -6.99 1.21
C THR A 138 -3.73 -7.57 0.19
N GLU A 139 -4.89 -8.07 0.64
CA GLU A 139 -5.94 -8.53 -0.28
C GLU A 139 -6.64 -7.39 -1.00
N LEU A 140 -6.90 -6.28 -0.32
CA LEU A 140 -7.46 -5.10 -0.95
C LEU A 140 -6.51 -4.56 -2.02
N ASP A 141 -5.21 -4.52 -1.75
CA ASP A 141 -4.18 -4.22 -2.74
C ASP A 141 -4.22 -5.21 -3.93
N ALA A 142 -4.12 -6.52 -3.66
CA ALA A 142 -4.09 -7.57 -4.69
C ALA A 142 -5.36 -7.62 -5.57
N SER A 143 -6.52 -7.36 -4.97
CA SER A 143 -7.83 -7.63 -5.57
C SER A 143 -8.49 -6.38 -6.13
N LEU A 144 -8.40 -5.25 -5.43
CA LEU A 144 -9.04 -3.99 -5.80
C LEU A 144 -8.06 -2.98 -6.40
N GLY A 145 -6.77 -3.06 -6.06
CA GLY A 145 -5.72 -2.17 -6.58
C GLY A 145 -5.71 -1.98 -8.11
N PRO A 146 -5.90 -3.02 -8.94
CA PRO A 146 -6.00 -2.83 -10.40
C PRO A 146 -7.13 -1.90 -10.86
N LYS A 147 -8.23 -1.84 -10.10
CA LYS A 147 -9.40 -0.99 -10.40
C LYS A 147 -9.33 0.37 -9.69
N TYR A 148 -8.76 0.38 -8.48
CA TYR A 148 -8.66 1.52 -7.59
C TYR A 148 -7.19 1.74 -7.23
N PRO A 149 -6.41 2.46 -8.06
CA PRO A 149 -4.97 2.62 -7.87
C PRO A 149 -4.56 3.16 -6.50
N GLU A 150 -5.42 3.93 -5.84
CA GLU A 150 -5.24 4.45 -4.48
C GLU A 150 -5.10 3.35 -3.42
N LEU A 151 -5.58 2.13 -3.68
CA LEU A 151 -5.48 0.97 -2.79
C LEU A 151 -4.20 0.15 -3.01
N LYS A 152 -3.35 0.50 -3.98
CA LYS A 152 -2.07 -0.19 -4.15
C LYS A 152 -1.12 0.25 -3.05
N LEU A 153 -0.51 -0.70 -2.35
CA LEU A 153 0.33 -0.42 -1.18
C LEU A 153 1.82 -0.72 -1.45
N SER A 154 2.71 0.03 -0.83
CA SER A 154 4.13 -0.27 -0.71
C SER A 154 4.45 -0.56 0.75
N TYR A 155 5.49 -1.36 0.98
CA TYR A 155 5.76 -1.93 2.30
C TYR A 155 7.22 -1.76 2.69
N SER A 156 7.46 -1.52 3.97
CA SER A 156 8.71 -1.87 4.66
C SER A 156 8.42 -2.93 5.71
N GLY A 157 9.31 -3.89 5.89
CA GLY A 157 9.13 -4.98 6.86
C GLY A 157 8.15 -6.08 6.44
N LEU A 158 7.25 -5.87 5.49
CA LEU A 158 6.27 -6.87 5.03
C LEU A 158 6.54 -7.35 3.59
N ASN A 159 6.35 -8.64 3.37
CA ASN A 159 6.36 -9.29 2.06
C ASN A 159 5.02 -9.92 1.76
N MET A 160 4.56 -9.78 0.51
CA MET A 160 3.36 -10.45 0.02
C MET A 160 3.60 -11.17 -1.31
N ARG A 161 2.89 -12.28 -1.49
CA ARG A 161 2.79 -13.01 -2.76
C ARG A 161 1.33 -13.13 -3.15
N PHE A 162 0.99 -12.90 -4.42
CA PHE A 162 -0.39 -13.02 -4.88
C PHE A 162 -0.51 -13.54 -6.32
N ASN A 163 -1.53 -14.36 -6.55
CA ASN A 163 -1.87 -14.95 -7.84
C ASN A 163 -3.06 -14.22 -8.47
N THR A 164 -2.86 -13.56 -9.61
CA THR A 164 -3.93 -12.82 -10.30
C THR A 164 -5.02 -13.70 -10.89
N LYS A 165 -4.78 -15.02 -11.01
CA LYS A 165 -5.76 -16.01 -11.51
C LYS A 165 -6.70 -16.54 -10.43
N ARG A 166 -6.46 -16.25 -9.15
CA ARG A 166 -7.41 -16.56 -8.06
C ARG A 166 -8.57 -15.57 -8.04
N ILE A 167 -9.66 -15.99 -7.40
CA ILE A 167 -10.86 -15.16 -7.21
C ILE A 167 -10.47 -13.90 -6.42
N PRO A 168 -10.98 -12.70 -6.75
CA PRO A 168 -10.76 -11.50 -5.95
C PRO A 168 -11.13 -11.73 -4.47
N LEU A 169 -10.35 -11.14 -3.57
CA LEU A 169 -10.39 -11.34 -2.11
C LEU A 169 -9.96 -12.74 -1.65
N ASP A 170 -9.30 -13.50 -2.52
CA ASP A 170 -8.56 -14.73 -2.23
C ASP A 170 -7.34 -14.85 -3.17
N ARG A 171 -6.70 -13.74 -3.52
CA ARG A 171 -5.53 -13.69 -4.41
C ARG A 171 -4.20 -13.83 -3.70
N VAL A 172 -4.10 -13.32 -2.48
CA VAL A 172 -2.90 -13.35 -1.66
C VAL A 172 -2.69 -14.77 -1.15
N THR A 173 -1.50 -15.29 -1.42
CA THR A 173 -1.15 -16.68 -1.10
C THR A 173 -0.16 -16.77 0.06
N SER A 174 0.55 -15.69 0.35
CA SER A 174 1.44 -15.60 1.50
C SER A 174 1.68 -14.15 1.89
N VAL A 175 1.72 -13.92 3.21
CA VAL A 175 2.10 -12.64 3.83
C VAL A 175 3.00 -12.93 5.02
N GLY A 176 4.12 -12.24 5.11
CA GLY A 176 5.05 -12.40 6.22
C GLY A 176 5.99 -11.22 6.39
N LEU A 177 6.66 -11.18 7.54
CA LEU A 177 7.62 -10.14 7.90
C LEU A 177 9.04 -10.51 7.48
N SER A 178 9.78 -9.54 6.96
CA SER A 178 11.23 -9.63 6.76
C SER A 178 11.93 -9.59 8.11
N ARG A 179 12.65 -10.66 8.47
CA ARG A 179 13.54 -10.66 9.63
C ARG A 179 14.96 -10.28 9.25
N SER A 180 15.75 -9.84 10.24
CA SER A 180 17.14 -9.38 10.05
C SER A 180 18.08 -10.45 9.47
N ASN A 181 17.73 -11.72 9.59
CA ASN A 181 18.45 -12.86 9.03
C ASN A 181 18.06 -13.21 7.57
N GLY A 182 17.19 -12.41 6.94
CA GLY A 182 16.68 -12.63 5.58
C GLY A 182 15.56 -13.68 5.48
N MET A 183 15.09 -14.23 6.60
CA MET A 183 13.93 -15.12 6.60
C MET A 183 12.62 -14.33 6.57
N ILE A 184 11.59 -14.93 5.93
CA ILE A 184 10.22 -14.43 5.96
C ILE A 184 9.45 -15.22 7.01
N GLU A 185 8.96 -14.52 8.04
CA GLU A 185 8.10 -15.09 9.07
C GLU A 185 6.63 -14.83 8.74
N LEU A 186 5.83 -15.88 8.59
CA LEU A 186 4.42 -15.73 8.22
C LEU A 186 3.61 -15.05 9.33
N LEU A 187 2.68 -14.18 8.94
CA LEU A 187 1.80 -13.51 9.90
C LEU A 187 0.85 -14.51 10.58
N GLU A 188 0.70 -14.39 11.88
CA GLU A 188 -0.28 -15.11 12.69
C GLU A 188 -1.54 -14.26 12.87
N ASN A 189 -2.73 -14.85 12.68
CA ASN A 189 -3.96 -14.07 12.56
C ASN A 189 -4.32 -13.26 13.82
N GLY A 190 -4.03 -13.79 15.01
CA GLY A 190 -4.40 -13.17 16.29
C GLY A 190 -3.30 -12.34 16.94
N MET A 191 -2.10 -12.31 16.37
CA MET A 191 -0.99 -11.51 16.88
C MET A 191 -1.15 -10.05 16.45
N LEU A 192 -0.80 -9.13 17.34
CA LEU A 192 -0.70 -7.70 17.05
C LEU A 192 0.67 -7.38 16.46
N TYR A 193 0.65 -6.51 15.45
CA TYR A 193 1.85 -6.04 14.76
C TYR A 193 1.84 -4.52 14.73
N LYS A 194 2.96 -3.90 15.10
CA LYS A 194 3.11 -2.45 15.10
C LYS A 194 3.31 -1.96 13.67
N MET A 195 2.37 -1.17 13.19
CA MET A 195 2.33 -0.59 11.86
C MET A 195 2.58 0.92 11.92
N CYS A 196 3.51 1.42 11.11
CA CYS A 196 3.73 2.84 10.87
C CYS A 196 3.16 3.27 9.51
N CYS A 197 2.40 4.35 9.46
CA CYS A 197 1.94 4.96 8.21
C CYS A 197 1.61 6.44 8.43
N ASN A 198 1.23 7.16 7.38
CA ASN A 198 0.73 8.52 7.55
C ASN A 198 -0.68 8.53 8.19
N LEU A 199 -0.99 9.60 8.92
CA LEU A 199 -2.26 9.75 9.64
C LEU A 199 -3.49 9.65 8.72
N TYR A 200 -3.39 10.22 7.51
CA TYR A 200 -4.47 10.17 6.52
C TYR A 200 -4.85 8.72 6.15
N ALA A 201 -3.88 7.82 5.98
CA ALA A 201 -4.16 6.42 5.65
C ALA A 201 -5.01 5.75 6.73
N VAL A 202 -4.72 5.99 8.00
CA VAL A 202 -5.47 5.39 9.13
C VAL A 202 -6.88 5.98 9.22
N GLN A 203 -7.03 7.29 9.05
CA GLN A 203 -8.33 7.96 9.08
C GLN A 203 -9.29 7.49 7.96
N GLN A 204 -8.74 6.96 6.87
CA GLN A 204 -9.52 6.48 5.73
C GLN A 204 -9.97 5.01 5.89
N LEU A 205 -9.56 4.32 6.95
CA LEU A 205 -9.92 2.91 7.17
C LEU A 205 -11.44 2.72 7.34
N ASP A 206 -12.16 3.66 7.94
CA ASP A 206 -13.62 3.56 8.06
C ASP A 206 -14.32 3.60 6.71
N ARG A 207 -13.85 4.45 5.80
CA ARG A 207 -14.34 4.49 4.42
C ARG A 207 -14.04 3.19 3.69
N LEU A 208 -12.87 2.61 3.93
CA LEU A 208 -12.47 1.32 3.36
C LEU A 208 -13.35 0.18 3.89
N ASN A 209 -13.63 0.15 5.19
CA ASN A 209 -14.52 -0.81 5.84
C ASN A 209 -15.96 -0.69 5.30
N ALA A 210 -16.42 0.52 5.00
CA ALA A 210 -17.72 0.76 4.38
C ALA A 210 -17.79 0.21 2.94
N LEU A 211 -16.73 0.34 2.14
CA LEU A 211 -16.66 -0.21 0.79
C LEU A 211 -16.80 -1.74 0.78
N THR A 212 -16.32 -2.40 1.82
CA THR A 212 -16.35 -3.86 1.94
C THR A 212 -17.54 -4.37 2.75
N LYS A 213 -18.46 -3.46 3.11
CA LYS A 213 -19.69 -3.73 3.87
C LYS A 213 -19.44 -4.49 5.17
N GLY A 214 -18.29 -4.25 5.81
CA GLY A 214 -17.88 -4.94 7.02
C GLY A 214 -17.61 -6.44 6.87
N PHE A 215 -17.47 -6.96 5.63
CA PHE A 215 -17.10 -8.37 5.42
C PHE A 215 -15.76 -8.70 6.08
N MET A 216 -14.85 -7.74 6.07
CA MET A 216 -13.58 -7.75 6.78
C MET A 216 -13.35 -6.30 7.24
N THR A 217 -13.12 -6.12 8.54
CA THR A 217 -12.98 -4.82 9.20
C THR A 217 -11.54 -4.67 9.66
N ILE A 218 -10.97 -3.49 9.47
CA ILE A 218 -9.67 -3.10 10.02
C ILE A 218 -9.93 -2.14 11.16
N THR A 219 -9.45 -2.49 12.35
CA THR A 219 -9.59 -1.67 13.55
C THR A 219 -8.20 -1.36 14.13
N PRO A 220 -7.70 -0.13 13.98
CA PRO A 220 -6.48 0.32 14.65
C PRO A 220 -6.58 0.16 16.17
N ARG A 221 -5.49 -0.30 16.79
CA ARG A 221 -5.41 -0.55 18.24
C ARG A 221 -4.15 0.06 18.86
N ASP A 222 -4.19 0.21 20.17
CA ASP A 222 -3.02 0.46 20.99
C ASP A 222 -2.17 -0.82 21.20
N ALA A 223 -1.11 -0.72 22.01
CA ALA A 223 -0.23 -1.85 22.32
C ALA A 223 -0.90 -2.97 23.14
N ASN A 224 -2.00 -2.67 23.85
CA ASN A 224 -2.76 -3.64 24.64
C ASN A 224 -3.80 -4.38 23.80
N GLY A 225 -4.07 -3.90 22.58
CA GLY A 225 -5.09 -4.45 21.69
C GLY A 225 -6.45 -3.76 21.82
N ASP A 226 -6.51 -2.64 22.51
CA ASP A 226 -7.74 -1.86 22.66
C ASP A 226 -7.95 -0.96 21.43
N PRO A 227 -9.15 -0.93 20.83
CA PRO A 227 -9.47 -0.06 19.70
C PRO A 227 -9.22 1.42 20.00
N LEU A 228 -8.70 2.15 19.02
CA LEU A 228 -8.41 3.58 19.13
C LEU A 228 -9.57 4.43 18.59
N ASP A 229 -10.04 5.38 19.40
CA ASP A 229 -11.01 6.41 18.98
C ASP A 229 -10.35 7.68 18.41
N SER A 230 -9.07 7.90 18.73
CA SER A 230 -8.26 9.01 18.21
C SER A 230 -6.82 8.57 17.99
N PHE A 231 -6.08 9.30 17.15
CA PHE A 231 -4.70 8.97 16.78
C PHE A 231 -3.67 10.00 17.28
N GLU A 232 -4.07 10.97 18.10
CA GLU A 232 -3.18 12.04 18.57
C GLU A 232 -1.99 11.48 19.37
N ASP A 233 -2.27 10.55 20.28
CA ASP A 233 -1.25 9.84 21.08
C ASP A 233 -0.45 8.81 20.25
N CYS A 234 -0.87 8.56 19.01
CA CYS A 234 -0.18 7.66 18.09
C CYS A 234 0.80 8.42 17.17
N ILE A 235 0.79 9.75 17.17
CA ILE A 235 1.65 10.58 16.33
C ILE A 235 3.11 10.39 16.72
N LEU A 236 3.94 10.10 15.71
CA LEU A 236 5.37 10.03 15.86
C LEU A 236 5.96 11.43 16.06
N ARG A 237 6.72 11.60 17.15
CA ARG A 237 7.35 12.88 17.51
C ARG A 237 8.85 12.71 17.66
N ALA A 238 9.60 13.72 17.25
CA ALA A 238 11.04 13.81 17.49
C ALA A 238 11.32 14.09 18.98
N GLU A 239 12.59 14.02 19.39
CA GLU A 239 13.00 14.26 20.79
C GLU A 239 12.58 15.64 21.33
N ASP A 240 12.48 16.64 20.46
CA ASP A 240 12.05 18.00 20.80
C ASP A 240 10.52 18.18 20.85
N GLY A 241 9.76 17.11 20.59
CA GLY A 241 8.29 17.10 20.58
C GLY A 241 7.66 17.42 19.21
N THR A 242 8.47 17.75 18.19
CA THR A 242 8.00 18.06 16.85
C THR A 242 7.36 16.84 16.18
N GLU A 243 6.19 17.01 15.57
CA GLU A 243 5.55 15.93 14.79
C GLU A 243 6.38 15.60 13.56
N ILE A 244 6.70 14.32 13.40
CA ILE A 244 7.44 13.85 12.23
C ILE A 244 6.45 13.72 11.07
N LYS A 245 6.58 14.60 10.08
CA LYS A 245 5.77 14.58 8.86
C LYS A 245 6.34 13.60 7.83
N GLU A 246 5.47 13.11 6.95
CA GLU A 246 5.84 12.17 5.89
C GLU A 246 7.02 12.66 5.02
N TRP A 247 6.98 13.93 4.60
CA TRP A 247 8.04 14.52 3.78
C TRP A 247 9.34 14.74 4.57
N MET A 248 9.25 15.04 5.87
CA MET A 248 10.42 15.18 6.75
C MET A 248 11.15 13.83 6.85
N ALA A 249 10.38 12.75 7.02
CA ALA A 249 10.94 11.41 7.07
C ALA A 249 11.69 11.05 5.78
N LEU A 250 11.10 11.32 4.62
CA LEU A 250 11.77 11.09 3.34
C LEU A 250 13.04 11.94 3.18
N ALA A 251 12.99 13.22 3.52
CA ALA A 251 14.12 14.13 3.38
C ALA A 251 15.28 13.77 4.33
N ASP A 252 15.00 13.45 5.60
CA ASP A 252 16.04 13.01 6.54
C ASP A 252 16.62 11.65 6.16
N TYR A 253 15.78 10.73 5.67
CA TYR A 253 16.25 9.45 5.16
C TYR A 253 17.20 9.61 3.96
N TRP A 254 16.90 10.54 3.04
CA TRP A 254 17.80 10.89 1.95
C TRP A 254 19.15 11.45 2.43
N MET A 255 19.14 12.33 3.44
CA MET A 255 20.37 12.87 4.02
C MET A 255 21.20 11.81 4.77
N SER A 256 20.56 10.75 5.25
CA SER A 256 21.23 9.63 5.94
C SER A 256 22.09 8.75 5.02
N PHE A 257 21.90 8.85 3.70
CA PHE A 257 22.60 7.99 2.76
C PHE A 257 24.09 8.32 2.66
N ARG A 258 24.85 7.34 2.13
CA ARG A 258 26.28 7.51 1.92
C ARG A 258 26.53 8.59 0.86
N ILE A 259 27.45 9.49 1.16
CA ILE A 259 27.94 10.48 0.20
C ILE A 259 28.63 9.76 -0.94
N GLY A 260 28.19 10.02 -2.17
CA GLY A 260 28.78 9.43 -3.36
C GLY A 260 29.65 10.40 -4.15
N SER A 261 29.83 10.09 -5.43
CA SER A 261 30.73 10.82 -6.34
C SER A 261 30.26 12.25 -6.66
N SER A 262 28.96 12.51 -6.51
CA SER A 262 28.35 13.83 -6.67
C SER A 262 28.69 14.82 -5.54
N GLY A 263 29.26 14.33 -4.43
CA GLY A 263 29.47 15.13 -3.21
C GLY A 263 28.21 15.28 -2.34
N LEU A 264 27.09 14.68 -2.77
CA LEU A 264 25.84 14.58 -2.01
C LEU A 264 25.60 13.13 -1.57
N PRO A 265 24.76 12.90 -0.54
CA PRO A 265 24.17 11.59 -0.27
C PRO A 265 23.54 11.01 -1.55
N GLU A 266 23.82 9.75 -1.88
CA GLU A 266 23.30 9.11 -3.09
C GLU A 266 22.26 8.04 -2.77
N ILE A 267 21.12 8.06 -3.47
CA ILE A 267 20.09 7.01 -3.32
C ILE A 267 20.72 5.64 -3.60
N PRO A 268 20.61 4.68 -2.66
CA PRO A 268 21.20 3.37 -2.82
C PRO A 268 20.71 2.65 -4.10
N PRO A 269 21.59 1.92 -4.81
CA PRO A 269 21.20 1.12 -5.98
C PRO A 269 20.09 0.11 -5.70
N LEU A 270 19.86 -0.28 -4.44
CA LEU A 270 18.76 -1.18 -4.08
C LEU A 270 17.37 -0.62 -4.49
N TYR A 271 17.21 0.70 -4.59
CA TYR A 271 15.94 1.29 -5.04
C TYR A 271 15.82 1.43 -6.56
N SER A 272 16.83 0.99 -7.34
CA SER A 272 16.72 0.99 -8.81
C SER A 272 15.85 -0.15 -9.34
N GLU A 273 15.64 -1.20 -8.55
CA GLU A 273 14.87 -2.38 -8.92
C GLU A 273 14.03 -2.91 -7.74
N PRO A 274 12.90 -3.60 -8.01
CA PRO A 274 12.09 -4.25 -6.98
C PRO A 274 12.89 -5.20 -6.07
N GLN A 275 12.58 -5.19 -4.77
CA GLN A 275 13.23 -6.00 -3.74
C GLN A 275 12.45 -7.27 -3.37
N SER A 276 11.47 -7.65 -4.19
CA SER A 276 10.58 -8.80 -3.98
C SER A 276 9.70 -8.71 -2.73
N ARG A 277 9.43 -7.49 -2.23
CA ARG A 277 8.44 -7.24 -1.18
C ARG A 277 7.02 -7.50 -1.66
N LYS A 278 6.76 -7.34 -2.96
CA LYS A 278 5.47 -7.67 -3.58
C LYS A 278 5.65 -8.49 -4.84
N VAL A 279 5.35 -9.79 -4.73
CA VAL A 279 5.51 -10.75 -5.84
C VAL A 279 4.15 -11.10 -6.45
N LYS A 280 3.92 -10.61 -7.67
CA LYS A 280 2.79 -10.97 -8.51
C LYS A 280 3.13 -12.18 -9.39
N TYR A 281 2.25 -13.17 -9.45
CA TYR A 281 2.38 -14.29 -10.38
C TYR A 281 1.02 -14.71 -10.98
N GLU A 282 1.06 -15.51 -12.05
CA GLU A 282 -0.10 -15.79 -12.91
C GLU A 282 -0.30 -17.30 -13.16
N GLU A 283 -0.21 -18.12 -12.12
CA GLU A 283 -0.31 -19.57 -12.27
C GLU A 283 -1.77 -20.05 -12.33
N GLY A 284 -2.03 -21.03 -13.21
CA GLY A 284 -3.36 -21.61 -13.43
C GLY A 284 -3.52 -23.02 -12.84
N GLY A 285 -4.64 -23.67 -13.19
CA GLY A 285 -4.91 -25.04 -12.74
C GLY A 285 -5.24 -25.10 -11.24
N ILE A 286 -4.62 -26.04 -10.53
CA ILE A 286 -4.90 -26.32 -9.11
C ILE A 286 -4.41 -25.18 -8.20
N SER A 287 -3.38 -24.43 -8.58
CA SER A 287 -2.87 -23.30 -7.79
C SER A 287 -3.87 -22.14 -7.63
N ARG A 288 -4.98 -22.17 -8.38
CA ARG A 288 -6.10 -21.23 -8.20
C ARG A 288 -6.93 -21.50 -6.95
N ILE A 289 -6.87 -22.72 -6.44
CA ILE A 289 -7.67 -23.20 -5.30
C ILE A 289 -6.79 -23.85 -4.24
N ASP A 290 -5.47 -23.68 -4.32
CA ASP A 290 -4.54 -24.18 -3.31
C ASP A 290 -4.69 -23.36 -2.03
N ASN A 291 -4.93 -24.03 -0.90
CA ASN A 291 -5.33 -23.43 0.37
C ASN A 291 -6.42 -22.34 0.19
N PRO A 292 -7.67 -22.73 -0.15
CA PRO A 292 -8.71 -21.77 -0.50
C PRO A 292 -9.17 -20.97 0.73
N GLY A 293 -9.21 -19.65 0.62
CA GLY A 293 -9.77 -18.78 1.64
C GLY A 293 -11.30 -18.82 1.68
N ARG A 294 -11.88 -18.07 2.62
CA ARG A 294 -13.33 -18.07 2.90
C ARG A 294 -14.17 -17.71 1.67
N VAL A 295 -13.69 -16.79 0.84
CA VAL A 295 -14.40 -16.34 -0.38
C VAL A 295 -14.45 -17.46 -1.42
N THR A 296 -13.32 -18.13 -1.68
CA THR A 296 -13.26 -19.27 -2.60
C THR A 296 -14.10 -20.44 -2.08
N LEU A 297 -14.04 -20.75 -0.78
CA LEU A 297 -14.88 -21.78 -0.17
C LEU A 297 -16.38 -21.46 -0.31
N ALA A 298 -16.79 -20.21 -0.08
CA ALA A 298 -18.18 -19.79 -0.27
C ALA A 298 -18.62 -19.92 -1.74
N ALA A 299 -17.77 -19.51 -2.69
CA ALA A 299 -18.04 -19.64 -4.11
C ALA A 299 -18.20 -21.12 -4.54
N ILE A 300 -17.33 -22.00 -4.04
CA ILE A 300 -17.44 -23.45 -4.26
C ILE A 300 -18.76 -23.97 -3.68
N GLY A 301 -19.13 -23.57 -2.46
CA GLY A 301 -20.39 -23.96 -1.82
C GLY A 301 -21.62 -23.56 -2.64
N VAL A 302 -21.65 -22.32 -3.16
CA VAL A 302 -22.73 -21.85 -4.04
C VAL A 302 -22.79 -22.64 -5.34
N ALA A 303 -21.65 -22.94 -5.96
CA ALA A 303 -21.60 -23.74 -7.18
C ALA A 303 -22.13 -25.17 -6.96
N VAL A 304 -21.77 -25.80 -5.83
CA VAL A 304 -22.27 -27.13 -5.45
C VAL A 304 -23.78 -27.10 -5.20
N LEU A 305 -24.28 -26.10 -4.48
CA LEU A 305 -25.73 -25.92 -4.26
C LEU A 305 -26.49 -25.73 -5.58
N ALA A 306 -25.97 -24.92 -6.49
CA ALA A 306 -26.56 -24.72 -7.82
C ALA A 306 -26.62 -26.03 -8.62
N LEU A 307 -25.57 -26.87 -8.54
CA LEU A 307 -25.54 -28.17 -9.19
C LEU A 307 -26.58 -29.14 -8.60
N ILE A 308 -26.72 -29.17 -7.27
CA ILE A 308 -27.75 -29.98 -6.58
C ILE A 308 -29.15 -29.54 -7.01
N LEU A 309 -29.41 -28.23 -7.05
CA LEU A 309 -30.69 -27.68 -7.50
C LEU A 309 -30.97 -28.03 -8.97
N LEU A 310 -29.95 -27.97 -9.84
CA LEU A 310 -30.06 -28.38 -11.23
C LEU A 310 -30.48 -29.85 -11.36
N ILE A 311 -29.81 -30.75 -10.62
CA ILE A 311 -30.12 -32.18 -10.62
C ILE A 311 -31.56 -32.41 -10.12
N ALA A 312 -31.94 -31.76 -9.02
CA ALA A 312 -33.29 -31.87 -8.46
C ALA A 312 -34.38 -31.39 -9.43
N VAL A 313 -34.13 -30.29 -10.17
CA VAL A 313 -35.05 -29.80 -11.21
C VAL A 313 -35.16 -30.80 -12.35
N VAL A 314 -34.04 -31.38 -12.81
CA VAL A 314 -34.05 -32.41 -13.87
C VAL A 314 -34.86 -33.63 -13.43
N ASP A 315 -34.68 -34.10 -12.20
CA ASP A 315 -35.41 -35.25 -11.68
C ASP A 315 -36.90 -34.93 -11.42
N LEU A 316 -37.22 -33.70 -11.01
CA LEU A 316 -38.60 -33.24 -10.91
C LEU A 316 -39.28 -33.23 -12.30
N ILE A 317 -38.59 -32.74 -13.33
CA ILE A 317 -39.09 -32.75 -14.72
C ILE A 317 -39.30 -34.20 -15.17
N ARG A 318 -38.30 -35.07 -15.01
CA ARG A 318 -38.41 -36.51 -15.36
C ARG A 318 -39.58 -37.18 -14.65
N SER A 319 -39.71 -36.99 -13.34
CA SER A 319 -40.81 -37.56 -12.56
C SER A 319 -42.18 -37.00 -12.97
N SER A 320 -42.25 -35.74 -13.38
CA SER A 320 -43.49 -35.11 -13.86
C SER A 320 -43.89 -35.65 -15.24
N VAL A 321 -42.94 -35.85 -16.15
CA VAL A 321 -43.16 -36.42 -17.49
C VAL A 321 -43.57 -37.89 -17.37
N ALA A 322 -42.87 -38.67 -16.54
CA ALA A 322 -43.20 -40.07 -16.27
C ALA A 322 -44.63 -40.21 -15.70
N ARG A 323 -45.00 -39.36 -14.72
CA ARG A 323 -46.37 -39.32 -14.16
C ARG A 323 -47.42 -38.96 -15.22
N ARG A 324 -47.14 -38.01 -16.12
CA ARG A 324 -48.05 -37.65 -17.23
C ARG A 324 -48.20 -38.80 -18.24
N ALA A 325 -47.12 -39.52 -18.55
CA ALA A 325 -47.15 -40.68 -19.44
C ALA A 325 -47.98 -41.83 -18.84
N TYR A 326 -47.77 -42.14 -17.55
CA TYR A 326 -48.55 -43.14 -16.82
C TYR A 326 -50.05 -42.81 -16.80
N ARG A 327 -50.42 -41.55 -16.49
CA ARG A 327 -51.81 -41.10 -16.50
C ARG A 327 -52.45 -41.21 -17.89
N LYS A 328 -51.73 -40.87 -18.96
CA LYS A 328 -52.22 -41.05 -20.35
C LYS A 328 -52.39 -42.53 -20.72
N ALA A 329 -51.50 -43.42 -20.27
CA ALA A 329 -51.61 -44.85 -20.51
C ALA A 329 -52.79 -45.48 -19.75
N ALA A 330 -53.01 -45.07 -18.49
CA ALA A 330 -54.15 -45.51 -17.70
C ALA A 330 -55.49 -45.06 -18.33
N ALA A 331 -55.61 -43.80 -18.74
CA ALA A 331 -56.83 -43.29 -19.38
C ALA A 331 -57.11 -43.90 -20.77
N ARG A 332 -56.11 -44.45 -21.45
CA ARG A 332 -56.31 -45.24 -22.69
C ARG A 332 -56.86 -46.64 -22.41
N LYS A 333 -56.45 -47.27 -21.31
CA LYS A 333 -56.97 -48.59 -20.91
C LYS A 333 -58.42 -48.55 -20.43
N GLU A 334 -58.86 -47.44 -19.84
CA GLU A 334 -60.27 -47.26 -19.43
C GLU A 334 -61.23 -47.03 -20.60
N LYS A 335 -60.72 -46.66 -21.79
CA LYS A 335 -61.51 -46.38 -22.99
C LYS A 335 -61.54 -47.53 -24.02
N ALA A 336 -60.80 -48.61 -23.77
CA ALA A 336 -60.72 -49.80 -24.61
C ALA A 336 -61.46 -50.96 -23.94
#